data_AF-A0A2G9CEU6-F1
#
_entry.id   AF-A0A2G9CEU6-F1
#
_cell.length_a   1.000
_cell.length_b   1.000
_cell.length_c   1.000
_cell.angle_alpha   90.00
_cell.angle_beta   90.00
_cell.angle_gamma   90.00
#
_symmetry.space_group_name_H-M   'P 1'
#
loop_
_entity.id
_entity.type
_entity.pdbx_description
1 polymer ?
#
loop_
_entity_poly.entity_id
_entity_poly.type
_entity_poly.pdbx_seq_one_letter_code
_entity_poly.pdbx_strand_id
1 'polypeptide(L)'
;MPAATNQQALKLNFKEDTLTTVSRDALRAMAKKLGFNETQTVLFALARLRDEVFNEQELEKFMPLTKKHHEAIAKAEPRRRGKVLDTLL
;
A
#
# COMPACT_ATOMS: atom_id res chain seq x y z
N MET A 1 37.64 17.99 21.14
CA MET A 1 36.28 18.56 21.24
C MET A 1 35.31 17.57 20.63
N PRO A 2 34.45 16.88 21.40
CA PRO A 2 33.49 15.94 20.82
C PRO A 2 32.34 16.73 20.19
N ALA A 3 31.97 16.36 18.95
CA ALA A 3 30.90 16.98 18.19
C ALA A 3 29.55 16.65 18.84
N ALA A 4 28.85 17.67 19.34
CA ALA A 4 27.49 17.54 19.85
C ALA A 4 26.55 17.17 18.69
N THR A 5 26.09 15.92 18.66
CA THR A 5 24.98 15.49 17.81
C THR A 5 23.71 16.15 18.33
N ASN A 6 23.30 17.24 17.67
CA ASN A 6 22.01 17.88 17.88
C ASN A 6 20.89 16.88 17.55
N GLN A 7 20.44 16.11 18.56
CA GLN A 7 19.27 15.27 18.47
C GLN A 7 18.03 16.15 18.60
N GLN A 8 17.64 16.75 17.47
CA GLN A 8 16.41 17.52 17.39
C GLN A 8 15.23 16.55 17.44
N ALA A 9 14.52 16.55 18.57
CA ALA A 9 13.34 15.72 18.78
C ALA A 9 12.30 15.99 17.67
N LEU A 10 11.91 14.93 16.94
CA LEU A 10 10.83 15.02 15.97
C LEU A 10 9.52 15.34 16.70
N LYS A 11 9.11 16.60 16.65
CA LYS A 11 7.81 17.05 17.16
C LYS A 11 6.72 16.55 16.20
N LEU A 12 6.13 15.41 16.53
CA LEU A 12 5.00 14.79 15.84
C LEU A 12 3.70 15.52 16.22
N ASN A 13 3.52 16.76 15.76
CA ASN A 13 2.22 17.42 15.79
C ASN A 13 1.75 17.61 14.36
N PHE A 14 1.02 16.62 13.85
CA PHE A 14 0.48 16.62 12.50
C PHE A 14 -0.88 17.31 12.46
N LYS A 15 -0.96 18.40 11.68
CA LYS A 15 -2.14 18.79 10.89
C LYS A 15 -1.73 19.86 9.87
N GLU A 16 -2.32 19.72 8.68
CA GLU A 16 -2.36 20.64 7.51
C GLU A 16 -1.40 20.43 6.32
N ASP A 17 -0.22 19.82 6.43
CA ASP A 17 0.64 19.61 5.24
C ASP A 17 1.34 18.24 5.21
N THR A 18 0.56 17.16 5.15
CA THR A 18 1.10 15.80 5.05
C THR A 18 0.31 14.95 4.07
N LEU A 19 0.94 14.51 2.98
CA LEU A 19 0.36 13.55 2.04
C LEU A 19 0.19 12.15 2.69
N THR A 20 0.93 11.86 3.77
CA THR A 20 1.00 10.54 4.44
C THR A 20 1.33 10.63 5.94
N THR A 21 1.02 11.72 6.64
CA THR A 21 1.42 11.97 8.05
C THR A 21 2.94 12.04 8.29
N VAL A 22 3.73 12.38 7.27
CA VAL A 22 5.17 12.69 7.42
C VAL A 22 5.37 14.14 7.02
N SER A 23 6.12 14.91 7.82
CA SER A 23 6.42 16.30 7.47
C SER A 23 7.27 16.36 6.21
N ARG A 24 7.02 17.34 5.34
CA ARG A 24 7.79 17.54 4.10
C ARG A 24 9.28 17.73 4.38
N ASP A 25 9.65 18.38 5.48
CA ASP A 25 11.04 18.55 5.90
C ASP A 25 11.72 17.21 6.20
N ALA A 26 11.02 16.29 6.86
CA ALA A 26 11.54 14.95 7.12
C ALA A 26 11.70 14.16 5.81
N LEU A 27 10.72 14.25 4.91
CA LEU A 27 10.79 13.63 3.59
C LEU A 27 11.98 14.16 2.78
N ARG A 28 12.19 15.48 2.76
CA ARG A 28 13.29 16.13 2.04
C ARG A 28 14.66 15.80 2.63
N ALA A 29 14.75 15.72 3.95
CA ALA A 29 15.97 15.26 4.62
C ALA A 29 16.30 13.80 4.28
N MET A 30 15.29 12.92 4.20
CA MET A 30 15.47 11.53 3.78
C MET A 30 15.86 11.43 2.30
N ALA A 31 15.19 12.17 1.43
CA ALA A 31 15.50 12.23 0.01
C ALA A 31 16.96 12.61 -0.24
N LYS A 32 17.46 13.65 0.45
CA LYS A 32 18.86 14.07 0.36
C LYS A 32 19.85 13.01 0.86
N LYS A 33 19.51 12.27 1.94
CA LYS A 33 20.36 11.20 2.47
C LYS A 33 20.43 9.98 1.54
N LEU A 34 19.33 9.65 0.87
CA LEU A 34 19.23 8.52 -0.04
C LEU A 34 19.68 8.84 -1.47
N GLY A 35 19.94 10.12 -1.78
CA GLY A 35 20.25 10.56 -3.15
C GLY A 35 19.04 10.51 -4.09
N PHE A 36 17.83 10.56 -3.54
CA PHE A 36 16.57 10.48 -4.26
C PHE A 36 15.86 11.83 -4.31
N ASN A 37 14.91 11.97 -5.24
CA ASN A 37 13.89 13.00 -5.14
C ASN A 37 12.78 12.59 -4.14
N GLU A 38 11.93 13.54 -3.75
CA GLU A 38 10.87 13.30 -2.77
C GLU A 38 9.93 12.17 -3.21
N THR A 39 9.52 12.17 -4.49
CA THR A 39 8.64 11.13 -5.06
C THR A 39 9.28 9.74 -5.00
N GLN A 40 10.56 9.61 -5.37
CA GLN A 40 11.32 8.37 -5.31
C GLN A 40 11.46 7.87 -3.88
N THR A 41 11.61 8.79 -2.92
CA THR A 41 11.69 8.45 -1.49
C THR A 41 10.38 7.88 -0.98
N VAL A 42 9.24 8.46 -1.38
CA VAL A 42 7.91 7.92 -1.06
C VAL A 42 7.70 6.56 -1.71
N LEU A 43 8.03 6.41 -3.00
CA LEU A 43 7.89 5.14 -3.71
C LEU A 43 8.76 4.04 -3.11
N PHE A 44 9.99 4.37 -2.73
CA PHE A 44 10.89 3.44 -2.04
C PHE A 44 10.31 3.02 -0.68
N ALA A 45 9.82 3.96 0.13
CA ALA A 45 9.20 3.66 1.41
C ALA A 45 7.95 2.77 1.25
N LEU A 46 7.11 3.02 0.24
CA LEU A 46 5.94 2.20 -0.06
C LEU A 46 6.32 0.79 -0.53
N ALA A 47 7.33 0.65 -1.38
CA ALA A 47 7.82 -0.66 -1.79
C ALA A 47 8.38 -1.45 -0.60
N ARG A 48 9.16 -0.79 0.26
CA ARG A 48 9.68 -1.38 1.49
C ARG A 48 8.57 -1.80 2.44
N LEU A 49 7.56 -0.95 2.63
CA LEU A 49 6.39 -1.26 3.46
C LEU A 49 5.57 -2.42 2.89
N ARG A 50 5.41 -2.47 1.56
CA ARG A 50 4.77 -3.61 0.89
C ARG A 50 5.51 -4.90 1.24
N ASP A 51 6.84 -4.91 1.12
CA ASP A 51 7.64 -6.11 1.38
C ASP A 51 7.63 -6.51 2.87
N GLU A 52 7.43 -5.55 3.79
CA GLU A 52 7.33 -5.81 5.24
C GLU A 52 5.93 -6.22 5.71
N VAL A 53 4.87 -5.74 5.04
CA VAL A 53 3.47 -6.00 5.41
C VAL A 53 2.90 -7.21 4.66
N PHE A 54 3.20 -7.34 3.37
CA PHE A 54 2.80 -8.50 2.58
C PHE A 54 3.78 -9.65 2.84
N ASN A 55 3.51 -10.42 3.89
CA ASN A 55 4.07 -11.76 4.01
C ASN A 55 3.59 -12.61 2.82
N GLU A 56 4.48 -13.42 2.23
CA GLU A 56 4.26 -14.20 0.99
C GLU A 56 2.93 -14.98 0.96
N GLN A 57 2.39 -15.35 2.12
CA GLN A 57 1.11 -16.03 2.31
C GLN A 57 -0.12 -15.21 1.88
N GLU A 58 -0.09 -13.88 1.97
CA GLU A 58 -1.20 -13.04 1.50
C GLU A 58 -1.11 -12.73 0.00
N LEU A 59 0.06 -12.89 -0.61
CA LEU A 59 0.24 -12.64 -2.04
C LEU A 59 -0.63 -13.60 -2.88
N GLU A 60 -0.70 -14.87 -2.49
CA GLU A 60 -1.56 -15.87 -3.14
C GLU A 60 -3.05 -15.50 -3.11
N LYS A 61 -3.49 -14.82 -2.05
CA LYS A 61 -4.89 -14.39 -1.89
C LYS A 61 -5.30 -13.32 -2.91
N PHE A 62 -4.33 -12.53 -3.37
CA PHE A 62 -4.54 -11.47 -4.35
C PHE A 62 -4.01 -11.80 -5.74
N MET A 63 -3.49 -13.02 -5.95
CA MET A 63 -3.04 -13.43 -7.27
C MET A 63 -4.22 -13.54 -8.23
N PRO A 64 -4.04 -13.14 -9.50
CA PRO A 64 -5.03 -13.36 -10.54
C PRO A 64 -5.45 -14.84 -10.63
N LEU A 65 -6.70 -15.07 -11.02
CA LEU A 65 -7.20 -16.43 -11.21
C LEU A 65 -6.37 -17.18 -12.26
N THR A 66 -5.98 -18.41 -11.94
CA THR A 66 -5.23 -19.27 -12.86
C THR A 66 -6.17 -19.91 -13.89
N LYS A 67 -5.60 -20.43 -14.99
CA LYS A 67 -6.38 -21.16 -16.02
C LYS A 67 -7.23 -22.29 -15.44
N LYS A 68 -6.70 -23.01 -14.45
CA LYS A 68 -7.42 -24.08 -13.73
C LYS A 68 -8.65 -23.54 -12.98
N HIS A 69 -8.55 -22.35 -12.37
CA HIS A 69 -9.68 -21.69 -11.72
C HIS A 69 -10.74 -21.28 -12.74
N HIS A 70 -10.33 -20.74 -13.90
CA HIS A 70 -11.27 -20.39 -14.97
C HIS A 70 -12.00 -21.61 -15.54
N GLU A 71 -11.31 -22.73 -15.74
CA GLU A 71 -11.94 -23.99 -16.17
C GLU A 71 -12.92 -24.53 -15.12
N ALA A 72 -12.58 -24.44 -13.83
CA ALA A 72 -13.48 -24.84 -12.75
C ALA A 72 -14.74 -23.96 -12.68
N ILE A 73 -14.60 -22.65 -12.87
CA ILE A 73 -15.73 -21.71 -12.94
C ILE A 73 -16.61 -22.00 -14.15
N ALA A 74 -16.02 -22.27 -15.32
CA ALA A 74 -16.75 -22.58 -16.54
C ALA A 74 -17.51 -23.91 -16.45
N LYS A 75 -16.98 -24.89 -15.70
CA LYS A 75 -17.64 -26.18 -15.44
C LYS A 75 -18.70 -26.10 -14.34
N ALA A 76 -18.61 -25.14 -13.43
CA ALA A 76 -19.59 -24.97 -12.38
C ALA A 76 -20.91 -24.45 -12.96
N GLU A 77 -22.03 -25.09 -12.62
CA GLU A 77 -23.34 -24.58 -13.03
C GLU A 77 -23.55 -23.17 -12.48
N PRO A 78 -24.07 -22.23 -13.30
CA PRO A 78 -24.37 -20.90 -12.82
C PRO A 78 -25.38 -21.00 -11.67
N ARG A 79 -25.01 -20.43 -10.51
CA ARG A 79 -25.91 -20.37 -9.36
C ARG A 79 -27.21 -19.72 -9.81
N ARG A 80 -28.30 -20.49 -9.81
CA ARG A 80 -29.64 -19.97 -10.12
C ARG A 80 -29.97 -18.93 -9.04
N ARG A 81 -29.74 -17.65 -9.32
CA ARG A 81 -30.32 -16.57 -8.54
C ARG A 81 -31.84 -16.77 -8.61
N GLY A 82 -32.49 -16.71 -7.45
CA GLY A 82 -33.90 -17.05 -7.28
C GLY A 82 -34.83 -16.34 -8.28
N LYS A 83 -36.06 -16.85 -8.38
CA LYS A 83 -37.10 -16.32 -9.28
C LYS A 83 -37.16 -14.79 -9.17
N VAL A 84 -36.82 -14.11 -10.27
CA VAL A 84 -37.09 -12.69 -10.44
C VAL A 84 -38.62 -12.55 -10.37
N LEU A 85 -39.12 -11.76 -9.42
CA LEU A 85 -40.55 -11.46 -9.36
C LEU A 85 -40.88 -10.56 -10.54
N ASP A 86 -41.74 -11.03 -11.46
CA ASP A 86 -42.25 -10.26 -12.61
C ASP A 86 -43.10 -9.04 -12.21
N THR A 87 -43.24 -8.75 -10.92
CA THR A 87 -44.13 -7.71 -10.37
C THR A 87 -43.49 -6.31 -10.29
N LEU A 88 -42.45 -6.04 -11.06
CA LEU A 88 -41.81 -4.71 -11.13
C LEU A 88 -42.04 -3.99 -12.46
N LEU A 89 -43.08 -4.38 -13.20
CA LEU A 89 -43.62 -3.59 -14.32
C LEU A 89 -44.79 -2.72 -13.85
#